data_AF-A0A1G6JGW7-F1
#
_entry.id   AF-A0A1G6JGW7-F1
#
_cell.length_a   1.000
_cell.length_b   1.000
_cell.length_c   1.000
_cell.angle_alpha   90.00
_cell.angle_beta   90.00
_cell.angle_gamma   90.00
#
_symmetry.space_group_name_H-M   'P 1'
#
loop_
_entity.id
_entity.type
_entity.pdbx_description
1 polymer ?
#
loop_
_entity_poly.entity_id
_entity_poly.type
_entity_poly.pdbx_seq_one_letter_code
_entity_poly.pdbx_strand_id
1 'polypeptide(L)'
;MDTITARAVADALGVSLPTAHALLDDEGVSRTGRGIPRVAPIAVLEALRARRGSVPRSAFRRTDVQVLLVLQRFEMGLPSARAIAVRANLSPSTVAAALTRLRAHGAVTDDVVSIRGGRVRRIRVDPASWPTSVRNAVTRATVPTLTTSTRPMPRGLRPLLRGAQDEASVARALLRSPDPLAWAWAVANVPEAVLKDVARHRGLNAEARLMVHRTLAASVSSTNGLSSSGGTPT
;
A
#
# COMPACT_ATOMS: atom_id res chain seq x y z
N MET A 1 28.78 4.68 -11.72
CA MET A 1 27.32 4.46 -11.79
C MET A 1 27.04 3.11 -11.16
N ASP A 2 26.34 3.09 -10.04
CA ASP A 2 26.07 1.84 -9.33
C ASP A 2 25.06 1.01 -10.12
N THR A 3 25.49 -0.21 -10.42
CA THR A 3 24.72 -1.14 -11.24
C THR A 3 24.47 -2.42 -10.46
N ILE A 4 23.40 -3.11 -10.84
CA ILE A 4 22.97 -4.35 -10.21
C ILE A 4 22.64 -5.41 -11.26
N THR A 5 23.03 -6.65 -10.99
CA THR A 5 22.73 -7.77 -11.89
C THR A 5 21.29 -8.23 -11.75
N ALA A 6 20.71 -8.81 -12.80
CA ALA A 6 19.35 -9.37 -12.78
C ALA A 6 19.16 -10.44 -11.69
N ARG A 7 20.22 -11.19 -11.36
CA ARG A 7 20.20 -12.14 -10.24
C ARG A 7 20.09 -11.43 -8.90
N ALA A 8 20.89 -10.37 -8.69
CA ALA A 8 20.80 -9.56 -7.49
C ALA A 8 19.44 -8.85 -7.39
N VAL A 9 18.83 -8.44 -8.51
CA VAL A 9 17.43 -7.94 -8.54
C VAL A 9 16.45 -9.02 -8.12
N ALA A 10 16.59 -10.25 -8.63
CA ALA A 10 15.72 -11.36 -8.27
C ALA A 10 15.78 -11.68 -6.77
N ASP A 11 16.98 -11.72 -6.20
CA ASP A 11 17.19 -11.98 -4.78
C ASP A 11 16.70 -10.80 -3.92
N ALA A 12 16.97 -9.56 -4.35
CA ALA A 12 16.53 -8.34 -3.65
C ALA A 12 15.01 -8.18 -3.63
N LEU A 13 14.33 -8.58 -4.71
CA LEU A 13 12.86 -8.54 -4.78
C LEU A 13 12.22 -9.79 -4.21
N GLY A 14 12.95 -10.90 -4.05
CA GLY A 14 12.39 -12.18 -3.63
C GLY A 14 11.51 -12.84 -4.70
N VAL A 15 11.96 -12.79 -5.97
CA VAL A 15 11.27 -13.35 -7.13
C VAL A 15 12.17 -14.35 -7.88
N SER A 16 11.59 -15.10 -8.83
CA SER A 16 12.37 -15.97 -9.70
C SER A 16 13.21 -15.15 -10.69
N LEU A 17 14.32 -15.71 -11.18
CA LEU A 17 15.14 -15.05 -12.19
C LEU A 17 14.36 -14.73 -13.48
N PRO A 18 13.52 -15.64 -14.04
CA PRO A 18 12.65 -15.31 -15.17
C PRO A 18 11.72 -14.11 -14.90
N THR A 19 11.14 -14.04 -13.70
CA THR A 19 10.30 -12.90 -13.31
C THR A 19 11.12 -11.61 -13.23
N ALA A 20 12.33 -11.65 -12.67
CA ALA A 20 13.20 -10.47 -12.64
C ALA A 20 13.55 -9.99 -14.06
N HIS A 21 13.78 -10.90 -15.01
CA HIS A 21 13.99 -10.53 -16.41
C HIS A 21 12.77 -9.84 -17.02
N ALA A 22 11.57 -10.37 -16.80
CA ALA A 22 10.33 -9.74 -17.27
C ALA A 22 10.12 -8.35 -16.66
N LEU A 23 10.39 -8.19 -15.36
CA LEU A 23 10.32 -6.88 -14.70
C LEU A 23 11.31 -5.87 -15.29
N LEU A 24 12.53 -6.31 -15.58
CA LEU A 24 13.51 -5.46 -16.23
C LEU A 24 13.13 -5.13 -17.69
N ASP A 25 12.41 -6.04 -18.37
CA ASP A 25 11.87 -5.77 -19.71
C ASP A 25 10.77 -4.68 -19.64
N ASP A 26 9.87 -4.74 -18.64
CA ASP A 26 8.84 -3.72 -18.39
C ASP A 26 9.45 -2.33 -18.09
N GLU A 27 10.64 -2.29 -17.49
CA GLU A 27 11.39 -1.05 -17.20
C GLU A 27 12.27 -0.58 -18.39
N GLY A 28 12.20 -1.27 -19.53
CA GLY A 28 12.98 -0.91 -20.72
C GLY A 28 14.49 -1.16 -20.60
N VAL A 29 14.94 -1.95 -19.62
CA VAL A 29 16.36 -2.30 -19.49
C VAL A 29 16.72 -3.25 -20.63
N SER A 30 17.75 -2.96 -21.42
CA SER A 30 18.12 -3.84 -22.53
C SER A 30 18.60 -5.21 -22.05
N ARG A 31 18.35 -6.24 -22.84
CA ARG A 31 18.94 -7.56 -22.62
C ARG A 31 20.41 -7.53 -23.03
N THR A 32 21.25 -8.16 -22.23
CA THR A 32 22.66 -8.41 -22.56
C THR A 32 22.78 -9.66 -23.44
N GLY A 33 23.88 -9.76 -24.18
CA GLY A 33 24.17 -10.92 -25.03
C GLY A 33 24.23 -12.24 -24.25
N ARG A 34 24.25 -13.36 -24.99
CA ARG A 34 24.28 -14.71 -24.41
C ARG A 34 25.48 -14.87 -23.47
N GLY A 35 25.25 -15.39 -22.26
CA GLY A 35 26.30 -15.63 -21.26
C GLY A 35 26.76 -14.39 -20.49
N ILE A 36 26.28 -13.19 -20.85
CA ILE A 36 26.62 -11.94 -20.16
C ILE A 36 25.53 -11.65 -19.12
N PRO A 37 25.87 -11.43 -17.84
CA PRO A 37 24.91 -11.05 -16.82
C PRO A 37 24.18 -9.78 -17.24
N ARG A 38 22.85 -9.80 -17.20
CA ARG A 38 22.05 -8.59 -17.43
C ARG A 38 22.24 -7.64 -16.27
N VAL A 39 22.56 -6.39 -16.59
CA VAL A 39 22.86 -5.34 -15.61
C VAL A 39 21.85 -4.21 -15.76
N ALA A 40 21.39 -3.66 -14.64
CA ALA A 40 20.48 -2.53 -14.58
C ALA A 40 21.04 -1.44 -13.65
N PRO A 41 20.67 -0.16 -13.84
CA PRO A 41 20.94 0.88 -12.86
C PRO A 41 20.26 0.55 -11.52
N ILE A 42 20.91 0.86 -10.39
CA ILE A 42 20.34 0.60 -9.07
C ILE A 42 18.99 1.33 -8.83
N ALA A 43 18.80 2.49 -9.48
CA ALA A 43 17.56 3.25 -9.45
C ALA A 43 16.34 2.43 -9.95
N VAL A 44 16.55 1.53 -10.91
CA VAL A 44 15.49 0.63 -11.41
C VAL A 44 15.05 -0.36 -10.34
N LEU A 45 16.00 -0.90 -9.57
CA LEU A 45 15.67 -1.77 -8.43
C LEU A 45 14.85 -1.01 -7.39
N GLU A 46 15.23 0.22 -7.05
CA GLU A 46 14.52 1.02 -6.04
C GLU A 46 13.10 1.37 -6.51
N ALA A 47 12.91 1.71 -7.78
CA ALA A 47 11.58 1.91 -8.36
C ALA A 47 10.72 0.64 -8.30
N LEU A 48 11.30 -0.52 -8.65
CA LEU A 48 10.62 -1.82 -8.56
C LEU A 48 10.25 -2.18 -7.12
N ARG A 49 11.15 -1.93 -6.16
CA ARG A 49 10.90 -2.13 -4.72
C ARG A 49 9.75 -1.24 -4.23
N ALA A 50 9.72 0.03 -4.63
CA ALA A 50 8.67 0.95 -4.24
C ALA A 50 7.29 0.51 -4.79
N ARG A 51 7.22 0.12 -6.06
CA ARG A 51 5.94 -0.28 -6.69
C ARG A 51 5.43 -1.64 -6.25
N ARG A 52 6.31 -2.62 -6.06
CA ARG A 52 5.90 -4.03 -5.82
C ARG A 52 6.12 -4.51 -4.39
N GLY A 53 6.87 -3.76 -3.61
CA GLY A 53 7.42 -4.25 -2.36
C GLY A 53 8.49 -5.32 -2.57
N SER A 54 9.26 -5.55 -1.52
CA SER A 54 10.31 -6.56 -1.49
C SER A 54 10.10 -7.47 -0.29
N VAL A 55 10.40 -8.76 -0.46
CA VAL A 55 10.36 -9.71 0.63
C VAL A 55 11.60 -10.60 0.51
N PRO A 56 12.55 -10.51 1.45
CA PRO A 56 13.69 -11.41 1.46
C PRO A 56 13.25 -12.88 1.56
N ARG A 57 14.07 -13.80 1.03
CA ARG A 57 13.83 -15.23 1.24
C ARG A 57 13.84 -15.56 2.73
N SER A 58 12.90 -16.42 3.14
CA SER A 58 12.71 -16.83 4.53
C SER A 58 12.12 -18.23 4.59
N ALA A 59 12.04 -18.82 5.80
CA ALA A 59 11.32 -20.07 6.04
C ALA A 59 9.82 -19.97 5.69
N PHE A 60 9.24 -18.77 5.75
CA PHE A 60 7.87 -18.51 5.35
C PHE A 60 7.77 -18.07 3.90
N ARG A 61 6.62 -18.37 3.28
CA ARG A 61 6.35 -17.95 1.90
C ARG A 61 6.28 -16.42 1.84
N ARG A 62 6.58 -15.87 0.66
CA ARG A 62 6.48 -14.43 0.38
C ARG A 62 5.16 -13.83 0.87
N THR A 63 4.04 -14.48 0.52
CA THR A 63 2.70 -14.02 0.89
C THR A 63 2.48 -14.01 2.40
N ASP A 64 3.08 -14.97 3.10
CA ASP A 64 2.91 -15.12 4.55
C ASP A 64 3.68 -13.98 5.24
N VAL A 65 4.91 -13.70 4.80
CA VAL A 65 5.71 -12.55 5.27
C VAL A 65 5.03 -11.22 4.96
N GLN A 66 4.38 -11.05 3.80
CA GLN A 66 3.61 -9.84 3.48
C GLN A 66 2.41 -9.64 4.42
N VAL A 67 1.68 -10.71 4.73
CA VAL A 67 0.57 -10.67 5.68
C VAL A 67 1.08 -10.32 7.08
N LEU A 68 2.18 -10.94 7.52
CA LEU A 68 2.80 -10.63 8.83
C LEU A 68 3.30 -9.19 8.90
N LEU A 69 3.94 -8.69 7.85
CA LEU A 69 4.40 -7.29 7.77
C LEU A 69 3.23 -6.31 7.90
N VAL A 70 2.13 -6.57 7.19
CA VAL A 70 0.92 -5.74 7.31
C VAL A 70 0.38 -5.79 8.72
N LEU A 71 0.21 -6.97 9.31
CA LEU A 71 -0.30 -7.11 10.68
C LEU A 71 0.62 -6.46 11.73
N GLN A 72 1.94 -6.54 11.57
CA GLN A 72 2.90 -5.89 12.46
C GLN A 72 2.80 -4.36 12.39
N ARG A 73 2.58 -3.80 11.21
CA ARG A 73 2.38 -2.34 11.04
C ARG A 73 1.05 -1.83 11.61
N PHE A 74 0.09 -2.71 11.87
CA PHE A 74 -1.20 -2.37 12.46
C PHE A 74 -1.32 -3.02 13.84
N GLU A 75 -0.65 -2.43 14.85
CA GLU A 75 -0.57 -2.96 16.23
C GLU A 75 -1.95 -3.27 16.85
N MET A 76 -2.98 -2.53 16.45
CA MET A 76 -4.36 -2.76 16.90
C MET A 76 -5.02 -4.00 16.26
N GLY A 77 -4.35 -4.68 15.34
CA GLY A 77 -4.87 -5.77 14.52
C GLY A 77 -5.78 -5.30 13.39
N LEU A 78 -6.04 -6.19 12.43
CA LEU A 78 -6.99 -5.93 11.34
C LEU A 78 -8.25 -6.80 11.49
N PRO A 79 -9.44 -6.28 11.14
CA PRO A 79 -10.71 -6.93 11.46
C PRO A 79 -11.05 -8.09 10.52
N SER A 80 -10.41 -8.20 9.36
CA SER A 80 -10.72 -9.25 8.38
C SER A 80 -9.60 -9.50 7.37
N ALA A 81 -9.66 -10.67 6.72
CA ALA A 81 -8.81 -11.02 5.59
C ALA A 81 -8.92 -10.01 4.44
N ARG A 82 -10.11 -9.40 4.21
CA ARG A 82 -10.29 -8.36 3.19
C ARG A 82 -9.52 -7.09 3.52
N ALA A 83 -9.53 -6.65 4.78
CA ALA A 83 -8.77 -5.48 5.22
C ALA A 83 -7.26 -5.69 5.04
N ILE A 84 -6.77 -6.90 5.36
CA ILE A 84 -5.38 -7.30 5.14
C ILE A 84 -5.07 -7.35 3.64
N ALA A 85 -5.93 -7.94 2.82
CA ALA A 85 -5.77 -8.06 1.37
C ALA A 85 -5.55 -6.72 0.67
N VAL A 86 -6.37 -5.72 1.01
CA VAL A 86 -6.22 -4.35 0.48
C VAL A 86 -4.87 -3.78 0.84
N ARG A 87 -4.42 -3.93 2.09
CA ARG A 87 -3.16 -3.36 2.59
C ARG A 87 -1.93 -4.12 2.09
N ALA A 88 -2.04 -5.43 1.89
CA ALA A 88 -0.97 -6.28 1.39
C ALA A 88 -0.87 -6.28 -0.14
N ASN A 89 -1.84 -5.67 -0.84
CA ASN A 89 -2.01 -5.78 -2.29
C ASN A 89 -2.11 -7.24 -2.77
N LEU A 90 -2.90 -8.04 -2.06
CA LEU A 90 -3.12 -9.46 -2.34
C LEU A 90 -4.61 -9.71 -2.55
N SER A 91 -4.96 -10.84 -3.18
CA SER A 91 -6.36 -11.24 -3.26
C SER A 91 -6.88 -11.70 -1.89
N PRO A 92 -8.18 -11.51 -1.57
CA PRO A 92 -8.76 -11.99 -0.32
C PRO A 92 -8.59 -13.50 -0.10
N SER A 93 -8.66 -14.31 -1.16
CA SER A 93 -8.47 -15.77 -1.07
C SER A 93 -7.02 -16.14 -0.77
N THR A 94 -6.05 -15.43 -1.37
CA THR A 94 -4.63 -15.59 -1.06
C THR A 94 -4.35 -15.29 0.41
N VAL A 95 -4.92 -14.20 0.93
CA VAL A 95 -4.78 -13.83 2.34
C VAL A 95 -5.47 -14.84 3.25
N ALA A 96 -6.66 -15.32 2.91
CA ALA A 96 -7.33 -16.35 3.71
C ALA A 96 -6.48 -17.62 3.83
N ALA A 97 -5.91 -18.09 2.71
CA ALA A 97 -5.01 -19.24 2.70
C ALA A 97 -3.72 -18.99 3.51
N ALA A 98 -3.15 -17.79 3.42
CA ALA A 98 -1.99 -17.39 4.20
C ALA A 98 -2.30 -17.36 5.72
N LEU A 99 -3.43 -16.79 6.11
CA LEU A 99 -3.87 -16.77 7.50
C LEU A 99 -4.10 -18.18 8.06
N THR A 100 -4.64 -19.11 7.28
CA THR A 100 -4.78 -20.51 7.69
C THR A 100 -3.42 -21.13 8.01
N ARG A 101 -2.41 -20.93 7.14
CA ARG A 101 -1.05 -21.43 7.39
C ARG A 101 -0.40 -20.76 8.58
N LEU A 102 -0.50 -19.43 8.69
CA LEU A 102 0.09 -18.66 9.77
C LEU A 102 -0.50 -19.04 11.14
N ARG A 103 -1.81 -19.34 11.20
CA ARG A 103 -2.45 -19.90 12.41
C ARG A 103 -1.91 -21.30 12.74
N ALA A 104 -1.79 -22.17 11.75
CA ALA A 104 -1.22 -23.51 11.94
C ALA A 104 0.23 -23.46 12.47
N HIS A 105 0.98 -22.41 12.11
CA HIS A 105 2.34 -22.15 12.61
C HIS A 105 2.38 -21.37 13.94
N GLY A 106 1.24 -21.00 14.53
CA GLY A 106 1.19 -20.20 15.75
C GLY A 106 1.69 -18.75 15.60
N ALA A 107 1.88 -18.28 14.37
CA ALA A 107 2.42 -16.95 14.09
C ALA A 107 1.36 -15.83 14.20
N VAL A 108 0.07 -16.21 14.17
CA VAL A 108 -1.09 -15.33 14.18
C VAL A 108 -2.17 -15.92 15.06
N THR A 109 -2.82 -15.08 15.86
CA THR A 109 -3.97 -15.44 16.71
C THR A 109 -5.19 -14.57 16.39
N ASP A 110 -6.38 -15.11 16.64
CA ASP A 110 -7.61 -14.34 16.60
C ASP A 110 -7.91 -13.83 18.01
N ASP A 111 -8.10 -12.52 18.12
CA ASP A 111 -8.48 -11.83 19.36
C ASP A 111 -9.90 -11.28 19.21
N VAL A 112 -10.71 -11.33 20.26
CA VAL A 112 -12.07 -10.79 20.27
C VAL A 112 -12.10 -9.65 21.27
N VAL A 113 -12.07 -8.43 20.76
CA VAL A 113 -12.11 -7.22 21.59
C VAL A 113 -13.55 -6.73 21.66
N SER A 114 -14.05 -6.57 22.89
CA SER A 114 -15.35 -5.95 23.13
C SER A 114 -15.20 -4.43 23.08
N ILE A 115 -15.94 -3.77 22.20
CA ILE A 115 -16.01 -2.31 22.11
C ILE A 115 -17.42 -1.83 22.45
N ARG A 116 -17.56 -0.56 22.82
CA ARG A 116 -18.86 0.06 23.12
C ARG A 116 -19.69 0.12 21.81
N GLY A 117 -20.49 -0.93 21.56
CA GLY A 117 -21.21 -1.16 20.29
C GLY A 117 -21.14 -2.59 19.74
N GLY A 118 -20.36 -3.50 20.34
CA GLY A 118 -20.34 -4.92 19.96
C GLY A 118 -18.97 -5.59 20.12
N ARG A 119 -18.88 -6.86 19.72
CA ARG A 119 -17.62 -7.61 19.70
C ARG A 119 -16.98 -7.52 18.31
N VAL A 120 -15.70 -7.14 18.24
CA VAL A 120 -14.94 -7.11 16.99
C VAL A 120 -13.82 -8.15 17.07
N ARG A 121 -13.82 -9.09 16.12
CA ARG A 121 -12.72 -10.02 15.94
C ARG A 121 -11.57 -9.30 15.23
N ARG A 122 -10.36 -9.47 15.74
CA ARG A 122 -9.13 -8.90 15.19
C ARG A 122 -8.10 -10.00 15.04
N ILE A 123 -7.26 -9.85 14.03
CA ILE A 123 -6.15 -10.74 13.77
C ILE A 123 -4.90 -10.07 14.33
N ARG A 124 -4.21 -10.74 15.25
CA ARG A 124 -2.99 -10.25 15.91
C ARG A 124 -1.81 -11.14 15.60
N VAL A 125 -0.63 -10.55 15.70
CA VAL A 125 0.65 -11.23 15.56
C VAL A 125 1.35 -11.30 16.91
N ASP A 126 2.09 -12.37 17.13
CA ASP A 126 3.07 -12.48 18.21
C ASP A 126 4.47 -12.60 17.60
N PRO A 127 5.21 -11.50 17.43
CA PRO A 127 6.55 -11.54 16.84
C PRO A 127 7.55 -12.38 17.64
N ALA A 128 7.31 -12.63 18.94
CA ALA A 128 8.21 -13.42 19.78
C ALA A 128 8.20 -14.91 19.38
N SER A 129 7.06 -15.42 18.90
CA SER A 129 6.92 -16.82 18.49
C SER A 129 7.54 -17.15 17.13
N TRP A 130 7.95 -16.13 16.35
CA TRP A 130 8.43 -16.32 14.99
C TRP A 130 9.88 -16.86 14.94
N PRO A 131 10.25 -17.67 13.93
CA PRO A 131 11.66 -17.98 13.68
C PRO A 131 12.47 -16.71 13.34
N THR A 132 13.75 -16.68 13.70
CA THR A 132 14.64 -15.53 13.44
C THR A 132 14.71 -15.15 11.96
N SER A 133 14.70 -16.14 11.06
CA SER A 133 14.66 -15.89 9.61
C SER A 133 13.39 -15.15 9.18
N VAL A 134 12.26 -15.41 9.83
CA VAL A 134 10.97 -14.77 9.54
C VAL A 134 10.96 -13.35 10.09
N ARG A 135 11.38 -13.15 11.35
CA ARG A 135 11.56 -11.79 11.90
C ARG A 135 12.43 -10.92 11.00
N ASN A 136 13.60 -11.41 10.62
CA ASN A 136 14.52 -10.68 9.75
C ASN A 136 13.95 -10.42 8.35
N ALA A 137 13.09 -11.31 7.85
CA ALA A 137 12.42 -11.11 6.57
C ALA A 137 11.30 -10.07 6.68
N VAL A 138 10.51 -10.09 7.75
CA VAL A 138 9.45 -9.10 7.98
C VAL A 138 10.05 -7.70 8.18
N THR A 139 11.08 -7.56 9.02
CA THR A 139 11.72 -6.24 9.28
C THR A 139 12.32 -5.62 8.01
N ARG A 140 12.86 -6.45 7.11
CA ARG A 140 13.46 -5.99 5.84
C ARG A 140 12.48 -5.98 4.67
N ALA A 141 11.28 -6.51 4.86
CA ALA A 141 10.27 -6.53 3.82
C ALA A 141 9.63 -5.15 3.69
N THR A 142 9.29 -4.81 2.46
CA THR A 142 8.53 -3.63 2.11
C THR A 142 7.23 -4.07 1.47
N VAL A 143 6.12 -3.53 1.96
CA VAL A 143 4.84 -3.63 1.26
C VAL A 143 4.89 -2.61 0.11
N PRO A 144 4.36 -2.91 -1.08
CA PRO A 144 4.22 -1.91 -2.13
C PRO A 144 3.59 -0.64 -1.56
N THR A 145 4.13 0.52 -1.94
CA THR A 145 3.43 1.77 -1.73
C THR A 145 2.17 1.70 -2.58
N LEU A 146 1.03 1.46 -1.92
CA LEU A 146 -0.26 1.62 -2.58
C LEU A 146 -0.32 3.09 -2.98
N THR A 147 -0.09 3.39 -4.26
CA THR A 147 -0.71 4.54 -4.90
C THR A 147 -2.20 4.36 -4.66
N THR A 148 -2.68 5.06 -3.65
CA THR A 148 -4.04 5.19 -3.14
C THR A 148 -5.00 4.19 -3.79
N SER A 149 -5.15 3.02 -3.15
CA SER A 149 -6.17 2.04 -3.56
C SER A 149 -7.50 2.77 -3.69
N THR A 150 -7.97 2.87 -4.93
CA THR A 150 -9.22 3.51 -5.28
C THR A 150 -10.32 2.74 -4.54
N ARG A 151 -10.85 3.28 -3.45
CA ARG A 151 -12.09 2.79 -2.83
C ARG A 151 -13.08 2.58 -3.98
N PRO A 152 -13.68 1.40 -4.13
CA PRO A 152 -14.60 1.16 -5.22
C PRO A 152 -15.70 2.22 -5.20
N MET A 153 -15.94 2.85 -6.35
CA MET A 153 -16.93 3.92 -6.50
C MET A 153 -18.30 3.45 -6.01
N PRO A 154 -18.92 4.12 -5.02
CA PRO A 154 -20.30 3.86 -4.64
C PRO A 154 -21.21 3.90 -5.86
N ARG A 155 -22.11 2.91 -5.99
CA ARG A 155 -22.97 2.77 -7.18
C ARG A 155 -23.82 4.03 -7.45
N GLY A 156 -24.26 4.71 -6.39
CA GLY A 156 -25.06 5.94 -6.48
C GLY A 156 -24.30 7.16 -7.03
N LEU A 157 -22.96 7.13 -7.07
CA LEU A 157 -22.14 8.23 -7.60
C LEU A 157 -21.82 8.07 -9.09
N ARG A 158 -22.04 6.89 -9.66
CA ARG A 158 -21.75 6.62 -11.08
C ARG A 158 -22.49 7.54 -12.06
N PRO A 159 -23.77 7.92 -11.84
CA PRO A 159 -24.47 8.84 -12.73
C PRO A 159 -23.80 10.21 -12.83
N LEU A 160 -23.16 10.69 -11.74
CA LEU A 160 -22.46 11.99 -11.71
C LEU A 160 -21.25 12.01 -12.64
N LEU A 161 -20.71 10.84 -12.99
CA LEU A 161 -19.50 10.69 -13.80
C LEU A 161 -19.82 10.45 -15.27
N ARG A 162 -21.11 10.48 -15.65
CA ARG A 162 -21.54 10.28 -17.03
C ARG A 162 -21.06 11.48 -17.86
N GLY A 163 -19.95 11.30 -18.58
CA GLY A 163 -19.29 12.34 -19.38
C GLY A 163 -17.94 12.82 -18.82
N ALA A 164 -17.51 12.34 -17.67
CA ALA A 164 -16.15 12.57 -17.18
C ALA A 164 -15.16 11.68 -17.95
N GLN A 165 -14.16 12.31 -18.57
CA GLN A 165 -13.17 11.65 -19.45
C GLN A 165 -11.78 11.57 -18.81
N ASP A 166 -11.52 12.44 -17.83
CA ASP A 166 -10.22 12.61 -17.17
C ASP A 166 -10.40 12.77 -15.64
N GLU A 167 -9.30 12.64 -14.90
CA GLU A 167 -9.33 12.72 -13.43
C GLU A 167 -9.85 14.08 -12.93
N ALA A 168 -9.57 15.16 -13.67
CA ALA A 168 -10.01 16.50 -13.32
C ALA A 168 -11.54 16.68 -13.49
N SER A 169 -12.14 16.12 -14.55
CA SER A 169 -13.60 16.12 -14.74
C SER A 169 -14.31 15.22 -13.72
N VAL A 170 -13.72 14.08 -13.35
CA VAL A 170 -14.22 13.23 -12.26
C VAL A 170 -14.22 14.01 -10.93
N ALA A 171 -13.10 14.65 -10.60
CA ALA A 171 -12.97 15.45 -9.38
C ALA A 171 -13.96 16.62 -9.36
N ARG A 172 -14.13 17.34 -10.47
CA ARG A 172 -15.10 18.44 -10.60
C ARG A 172 -16.53 17.94 -10.42
N ALA A 173 -16.91 16.83 -11.06
CA ALA A 173 -18.24 16.27 -10.96
C ALA A 173 -18.59 15.86 -9.51
N LEU A 174 -17.64 15.22 -8.81
CA LEU A 174 -17.84 14.79 -7.44
C LEU A 174 -17.88 15.96 -6.45
N LEU A 175 -16.98 16.94 -6.58
CA LEU A 175 -16.92 18.08 -5.66
C LEU A 175 -18.01 19.13 -5.89
N ARG A 176 -18.63 19.16 -7.09
CA ARG A 176 -19.81 19.99 -7.37
C ARG A 176 -21.12 19.34 -6.92
N SER A 177 -21.12 18.03 -6.69
CA SER A 177 -22.27 17.33 -6.13
C SER A 177 -22.59 17.88 -4.72
N PRO A 178 -23.86 18.00 -4.33
CA PRO A 178 -24.24 18.32 -2.95
C PRO A 178 -24.07 17.12 -1.99
N ASP A 179 -23.66 15.94 -2.49
CA ASP A 179 -23.52 14.73 -1.69
C ASP A 179 -22.17 14.68 -0.93
N PRO A 180 -22.17 14.68 0.42
CA PRO A 180 -20.94 14.56 1.22
C PRO A 180 -20.17 13.26 0.98
N LEU A 181 -20.85 12.18 0.56
CA LEU A 181 -20.19 10.92 0.20
C LEU A 181 -19.37 11.07 -1.08
N ALA A 182 -19.81 11.92 -2.02
CA ALA A 182 -19.05 12.23 -3.22
C ALA A 182 -17.75 12.97 -2.88
N TRP A 183 -17.80 13.90 -1.92
CA TRP A 183 -16.62 14.64 -1.45
C TRP A 183 -15.64 13.74 -0.71
N ALA A 184 -16.15 12.93 0.22
CA ALA A 184 -15.34 11.97 0.98
C ALA A 184 -14.67 10.95 0.04
N TRP A 185 -15.38 10.52 -1.01
CA TRP A 185 -14.81 9.66 -2.02
C TRP A 185 -13.77 10.38 -2.87
N ALA A 186 -14.04 11.60 -3.33
CA ALA A 186 -13.08 12.38 -4.13
C ALA A 186 -11.76 12.59 -3.39
N VAL A 187 -11.82 13.03 -2.14
CA VAL A 187 -10.62 13.23 -1.30
C VAL A 187 -9.83 11.94 -1.09
N ALA A 188 -10.51 10.81 -0.96
CA ALA A 188 -9.86 9.53 -0.71
C ALA A 188 -9.24 8.89 -1.95
N ASN A 189 -9.57 9.33 -3.17
CA ASN A 189 -9.30 8.59 -4.40
C ASN A 189 -8.72 9.42 -5.55
N VAL A 190 -8.90 10.75 -5.53
CA VAL A 190 -8.34 11.65 -6.54
C VAL A 190 -6.98 12.16 -6.04
N PRO A 191 -5.96 12.24 -6.92
CA PRO A 191 -4.66 12.78 -6.54
C PRO A 191 -4.76 14.20 -5.94
N GLU A 192 -3.98 14.47 -4.90
CA GLU A 192 -3.96 15.75 -4.21
C GLU A 192 -3.67 16.93 -5.15
N ALA A 193 -2.79 16.76 -6.13
CA ALA A 193 -2.47 17.80 -7.12
C ALA A 193 -3.72 18.21 -7.92
N VAL A 194 -4.52 17.22 -8.35
CA VAL A 194 -5.77 17.43 -9.08
C VAL A 194 -6.84 18.06 -8.19
N LEU A 195 -6.94 17.64 -6.92
CA LEU A 195 -7.86 18.25 -5.96
C LEU A 195 -7.51 19.72 -5.66
N LYS A 196 -6.23 20.05 -5.51
CA LYS A 196 -5.75 21.43 -5.31
C LYS A 196 -6.04 22.31 -6.51
N ASP A 197 -5.81 21.79 -7.72
CA ASP A 197 -6.10 22.49 -8.96
C ASP A 197 -7.61 22.75 -9.11
N VAL A 198 -8.43 21.71 -8.94
CA VAL A 198 -9.89 21.81 -9.00
C VAL A 198 -10.45 22.77 -7.94
N ALA A 199 -9.94 22.74 -6.70
CA ALA A 199 -10.38 23.62 -5.62
C ALA A 199 -10.14 25.12 -5.90
N ARG A 200 -9.21 25.47 -6.80
CA ARG A 200 -8.94 26.85 -7.21
C ARG A 200 -9.91 27.39 -8.26
N HIS A 201 -10.64 26.51 -8.97
CA HIS A 201 -11.58 26.92 -10.01
C HIS A 201 -12.90 27.47 -9.44
N ARG A 202 -13.48 28.45 -10.15
CA ARG A 202 -14.80 29.03 -9.81
C ARG A 202 -15.91 27.97 -9.95
N GLY A 203 -16.88 28.00 -9.03
CA GLY A 203 -18.09 27.15 -9.08
C GLY A 203 -18.07 25.90 -8.19
N LEU A 204 -17.13 25.79 -7.23
CA LEU A 204 -17.20 24.81 -6.15
C LEU A 204 -17.95 25.36 -4.93
N ASN A 205 -18.73 24.51 -4.27
CA ASN A 205 -19.36 24.83 -2.99
C ASN A 205 -18.29 25.17 -1.92
N ALA A 206 -18.55 26.18 -1.08
CA ALA A 206 -17.65 26.60 0.00
C ALA A 206 -17.35 25.45 0.98
N GLU A 207 -18.35 24.60 1.28
CA GLU A 207 -18.18 23.44 2.16
C GLU A 207 -17.25 22.38 1.58
N ALA A 208 -17.40 22.08 0.28
CA ALA A 208 -16.52 21.15 -0.42
C ALA A 208 -15.06 21.65 -0.42
N ARG A 209 -14.84 22.96 -0.61
CA ARG A 209 -13.50 23.56 -0.52
C ARG A 209 -12.91 23.43 0.88
N LEU A 210 -13.70 23.74 1.92
CA LEU A 210 -13.25 23.60 3.31
C LEU A 210 -12.88 22.16 3.65
N MET A 211 -13.64 21.18 3.16
CA MET A 211 -13.35 19.76 3.35
C MET A 211 -12.03 19.34 2.69
N VAL A 212 -11.79 19.77 1.45
CA VAL A 212 -10.51 19.55 0.75
C VAL A 212 -9.38 20.22 1.54
N HIS A 213 -9.50 21.49 1.91
CA HIS A 213 -8.44 22.18 2.67
C HIS A 213 -8.12 21.53 4.01
N ARG A 214 -9.12 21.09 4.78
CA ARG A 214 -8.92 20.40 6.06
C ARG A 214 -8.20 19.07 5.90
N THR A 215 -8.57 18.28 4.90
CA THR A 215 -7.98 16.96 4.67
C THR A 215 -6.56 17.03 4.12
N LEU A 216 -6.28 18.03 3.29
CA LEU A 216 -4.92 18.35 2.84
C LEU A 216 -4.03 18.82 4.00
N ALA A 217 -4.53 19.71 4.87
CA ALA A 217 -3.80 20.18 6.04
C ALA A 217 -3.51 19.05 7.05
N ALA A 218 -4.46 18.13 7.25
CA ALA A 218 -4.27 16.95 8.09
C ALA A 218 -3.21 15.99 7.51
N SER A 219 -3.14 15.85 6.19
CA SER A 219 -2.16 15.00 5.51
C SER A 219 -0.72 15.54 5.64
N VAL A 220 -0.55 16.86 5.61
CA VAL A 220 0.74 17.53 5.87
C VAL A 220 1.17 17.37 7.33
N SER A 221 0.23 17.47 8.28
CA SER A 221 0.50 17.29 9.71
C SER A 221 0.91 15.85 10.05
N SER A 222 0.33 14.86 9.35
CA SER A 222 0.69 13.44 9.49
C SER A 222 2.08 13.10 8.93
N THR A 223 2.60 13.93 8.02
CA THR A 223 3.93 13.77 7.41
C THR A 223 5.02 14.47 8.24
N ASN A 224 4.70 15.61 8.85
CA ASN A 224 5.65 16.34 9.70
C ASN A 224 5.76 15.82 11.15
N GLY A 225 4.80 15.00 11.62
CA GLY A 225 4.86 14.40 12.96
C GLY A 225 5.86 13.26 13.15
N LEU A 226 6.55 12.82 12.09
CA LEU A 226 7.58 11.78 12.12
C LEU A 226 9.02 12.31 12.19
N SER A 227 9.21 13.64 12.26
CA SER A 227 10.54 14.27 12.29
C SER A 227 10.90 15.02 13.58
N SER A 228 10.14 14.86 14.68
CA SER A 228 10.48 15.51 15.96
C SER A 228 10.51 14.55 17.16
N SER A 229 11.47 13.62 17.20
CA SER A 229 11.94 13.05 18.46
C SER A 229 13.43 12.72 18.36
N GLY A 230 14.26 13.72 18.63
CA GLY A 230 15.71 13.57 18.67
C GLY A 230 16.34 14.85 19.18
N GLY A 231 16.42 14.99 20.50
CA GLY A 231 17.05 16.14 21.13
C GLY A 231 16.71 16.25 22.61
N THR A 232 17.13 15.26 23.41
CA THR A 232 17.25 15.40 24.87
C THR A 232 18.51 16.21 25.16
N PRO A 233 18.47 17.16 26.11
CA PRO A 233 19.62 17.97 26.47
C PRO A 233 20.49 17.23 27.49
N THR A 234 21.79 17.39 27.35
CA THR A 234 22.78 17.24 28.43
C THR A 234 23.77 18.38 28.31
#